data_AF-A0A6N2CLF6-F1
#
_entry.id   AF-A0A6N2CLF6-F1
#
_cell.length_a   1.000
_cell.length_b   1.000
_cell.length_c   1.000
_cell.angle_alpha   90.00
_cell.angle_beta   90.00
_cell.angle_gamma   90.00
#
_symmetry.space_group_name_H-M   'P 1'
#
loop_
_entity.id
_entity.type
_entity.pdbx_description
1 polymer ?
#
loop_
_entity_poly.entity_id
_entity_poly.type
_entity_poly.pdbx_seq_one_letter_code
_entity_poly.pdbx_strand_id
1 'polypeptide(L)'
;MSFLTHSPQRERFLLLLWGLLFTKCFIVEFYVQSYQPPVNSWLYVWALSISMATVATLVSLRLRAREARPVRLQPGLLRIWGACLAIALIGVLVFLLFPALALEQVTLWLSLSLAGGYAVQSLHTANWIDRSAALGWCLILVVLLFVAATQALLVFGLGILAFCVLPLAMTMVLDWMEAREALPALQV
;
A
#
# COMPACT_ATOMS: atom_id res chain seq x y z
N MET A 1 -20.66 -19.61 -18.64
CA MET A 1 -20.92 -18.72 -17.48
C MET A 1 -20.34 -19.40 -16.24
N SER A 2 -19.11 -19.09 -15.87
CA SER A 2 -18.42 -19.67 -14.70
C SER A 2 -17.49 -18.62 -14.08
N PHE A 3 -18.09 -17.69 -13.34
CA PHE A 3 -17.41 -16.62 -12.59
C PHE A 3 -16.70 -17.16 -11.32
N LEU A 4 -15.77 -18.11 -11.46
CA LEU A 4 -15.16 -18.83 -10.32
C LEU A 4 -13.62 -18.84 -10.30
N THR A 5 -12.95 -17.79 -10.78
CA THR A 5 -11.47 -17.72 -10.79
C THR A 5 -10.83 -16.55 -10.03
N HIS A 6 -11.58 -15.64 -9.40
CA HIS A 6 -11.04 -14.33 -8.99
C HIS A 6 -10.49 -14.17 -7.55
N SER A 7 -10.08 -15.21 -6.81
CA SER A 7 -9.56 -14.97 -5.45
C SER A 7 -8.22 -14.19 -5.39
N PRO A 8 -7.17 -14.50 -6.18
CA PRO A 8 -5.90 -13.76 -6.10
C PRO A 8 -5.98 -12.38 -6.77
N GLN A 9 -6.70 -12.25 -7.89
CA GLN A 9 -6.84 -10.96 -8.59
C GLN A 9 -7.61 -9.93 -7.77
N ARG A 10 -8.62 -10.35 -6.99
CA ARG A 10 -9.37 -9.46 -6.11
C ARG A 10 -8.53 -8.93 -4.96
N GLU A 11 -7.68 -9.78 -4.37
CA GLU A 11 -6.74 -9.36 -3.32
C GLU A 11 -5.72 -8.35 -3.87
N ARG A 12 -5.15 -8.60 -5.05
CA ARG A 12 -4.25 -7.65 -5.71
C ARG A 12 -4.94 -6.33 -6.06
N PHE A 13 -6.18 -6.38 -6.55
CA PHE A 13 -6.97 -5.18 -6.82
C PHE A 13 -7.21 -4.34 -5.56
N LEU A 14 -7.56 -4.98 -4.43
CA LEU A 14 -7.69 -4.29 -3.16
C LEU A 14 -6.37 -3.64 -2.72
N LEU A 15 -5.25 -4.34 -2.81
CA LEU A 15 -3.93 -3.79 -2.48
C LEU A 15 -3.57 -2.58 -3.36
N LEU A 16 -3.88 -2.66 -4.66
CA LEU A 16 -3.65 -1.58 -5.62
C LEU A 16 -4.54 -0.36 -5.28
N LEU A 17 -5.81 -0.60 -4.95
CA LEU A 17 -6.74 0.45 -4.53
C LEU A 17 -6.26 1.16 -3.25
N TRP A 18 -5.81 0.39 -2.24
CA TRP A 18 -5.24 0.96 -1.02
C TRP A 18 -3.95 1.74 -1.29
N GLY A 19 -3.04 1.22 -2.13
CA GLY A 19 -1.82 1.91 -2.50
C GLY A 19 -2.10 3.26 -3.19
N LEU A 20 -2.99 3.29 -4.19
CA LEU A 20 -3.39 4.52 -4.87
C LEU A 20 -4.09 5.50 -3.93
N LEU A 21 -4.94 5.00 -3.02
CA LEU A 21 -5.63 5.83 -2.03
C LEU A 21 -4.62 6.54 -1.13
N PHE A 22 -3.64 5.80 -0.59
CA PHE A 22 -2.59 6.38 0.25
C PHE A 22 -1.75 7.37 -0.53
N THR A 23 -1.27 7.02 -1.74
CA THR A 23 -0.54 7.96 -2.61
C THR A 23 -1.30 9.26 -2.81
N LYS A 24 -2.59 9.19 -3.19
CA LYS A 24 -3.45 10.38 -3.34
C LYS A 24 -3.50 11.18 -2.05
N CYS A 25 -3.73 10.54 -0.91
CA CYS A 25 -3.85 11.23 0.38
C CYS A 25 -2.55 11.99 0.73
N PHE A 26 -1.39 11.35 0.57
CA PHE A 26 -0.09 11.99 0.85
C PHE A 26 0.20 13.17 -0.09
N ILE A 27 -0.08 13.04 -1.38
CA ILE A 27 0.12 14.12 -2.37
C ILE A 27 -0.84 15.29 -2.09
N VAL A 28 -2.10 15.01 -1.77
CA VAL A 28 -3.07 16.05 -1.45
C VAL A 28 -2.71 16.74 -0.12
N GLU A 29 -2.26 16.00 0.89
CA GLU A 29 -1.78 16.59 2.15
C GLU A 29 -0.59 17.53 1.90
N PHE A 30 0.36 17.14 1.03
CA PHE A 30 1.44 18.03 0.60
C PHE A 30 0.91 19.36 0.03
N TYR A 31 -0.11 19.30 -0.82
CA TYR A 31 -0.72 20.51 -1.38
C TYR A 31 -1.47 21.34 -0.32
N VAL A 32 -2.16 20.70 0.62
CA VAL A 32 -2.82 21.41 1.73
C VAL A 32 -1.79 22.12 2.60
N GLN A 33 -0.70 21.46 2.96
CA GLN A 33 0.37 22.07 3.75
C GLN A 33 1.10 23.21 2.99
N SER A 34 1.23 23.09 1.66
CA SER A 34 1.93 24.08 0.83
C SER A 34 1.08 25.31 0.51
N TYR A 35 -0.22 25.13 0.28
CA TYR A 35 -1.13 26.21 -0.11
C TYR A 35 -2.01 26.72 1.04
N GLN A 36 -1.95 26.09 2.21
CA GLN A 36 -2.71 26.43 3.42
C GLN A 36 -4.19 26.79 3.17
N PRO A 37 -4.96 25.97 2.41
CA PRO A 37 -6.38 26.21 2.25
C PRO A 37 -7.08 26.10 3.62
N PRO A 38 -8.14 26.88 3.88
CA PRO A 38 -8.89 26.85 5.15
C PRO A 38 -9.82 25.63 5.20
N VAL A 39 -9.26 24.43 5.07
CA VAL A 39 -9.98 23.16 5.06
C VAL A 39 -9.33 22.22 6.05
N ASN A 40 -10.15 21.52 6.84
CA ASN A 40 -9.67 20.49 7.75
C ASN A 40 -9.22 19.24 6.95
N SER A 41 -7.92 19.17 6.62
CA SER A 41 -7.35 18.09 5.79
C SER A 41 -7.57 16.71 6.39
N TRP A 42 -7.54 16.59 7.71
CA TRP A 42 -7.77 15.33 8.43
C TRP A 42 -9.13 14.71 8.08
N LEU A 43 -10.19 15.52 8.07
CA LEU A 43 -11.54 15.02 7.84
C LEU A 43 -11.81 14.79 6.34
N TYR A 44 -11.39 15.74 5.50
CA TYR A 44 -11.73 15.72 4.07
C TYR A 44 -10.80 14.85 3.21
N VAL A 45 -9.50 14.85 3.50
CA VAL A 45 -8.52 14.10 2.71
C VAL A 45 -8.43 12.67 3.22
N TRP A 46 -8.29 12.49 4.54
CA TRP A 46 -8.00 11.20 5.16
C TRP A 46 -9.27 10.43 5.54
N ALA A 47 -10.13 10.98 6.40
CA ALA A 47 -11.26 10.23 6.96
C ALA A 47 -12.24 9.75 5.88
N LEU A 48 -12.61 10.61 4.92
CA LEU A 48 -13.48 10.22 3.81
C LEU A 48 -12.86 9.13 2.93
N SER A 49 -11.60 9.30 2.52
CA SER A 49 -10.89 8.32 1.67
C SER A 49 -10.77 6.96 2.36
N ILE A 50 -10.37 6.96 3.63
CA ILE A 50 -10.25 5.72 4.43
C ILE A 50 -11.62 5.09 4.63
N SER A 51 -12.67 5.86 4.92
CA SER A 51 -14.01 5.31 5.14
C SER A 51 -14.52 4.55 3.91
N MET A 52 -14.35 5.12 2.71
CA MET A 52 -14.75 4.49 1.45
C MET A 52 -13.97 3.20 1.19
N ALA A 53 -12.65 3.23 1.37
CA ALA A 53 -11.79 2.05 1.21
C ALA A 53 -12.12 0.96 2.23
N THR A 54 -12.48 1.34 3.45
CA THR A 54 -12.89 0.43 4.52
C THR A 54 -14.20 -0.27 4.16
N VAL A 55 -15.21 0.48 3.69
CA VAL A 55 -16.48 -0.09 3.20
C VAL A 55 -16.25 -1.06 2.05
N ALA A 56 -15.43 -0.68 1.06
CA ALA A 56 -15.08 -1.56 -0.05
C ALA A 56 -14.41 -2.87 0.42
N THR A 57 -13.49 -2.77 1.39
CA THR A 57 -12.80 -3.93 1.97
C THR A 57 -13.77 -4.82 2.75
N LEU A 58 -14.67 -4.24 3.55
CA LEU A 58 -15.68 -4.97 4.30
C LEU A 58 -16.67 -5.71 3.39
N VAL A 59 -17.14 -5.05 2.33
CA VAL A 59 -17.98 -5.69 1.30
C VAL A 59 -17.22 -6.84 0.63
N SER A 60 -15.93 -6.64 0.36
CA SER A 60 -15.09 -7.68 -0.22
C SER A 60 -14.95 -8.92 0.69
N LEU A 61 -14.66 -8.68 1.96
CA LEU A 61 -14.55 -9.73 2.98
C LEU A 61 -15.87 -10.47 3.18
N ARG A 62 -17.02 -9.77 3.22
CA ARG A 62 -18.34 -10.40 3.32
C ARG A 62 -18.66 -11.30 2.14
N LEU A 63 -18.35 -10.86 0.93
CA LEU A 63 -18.52 -11.66 -0.29
C LEU A 63 -17.63 -12.91 -0.24
N ARG A 64 -16.39 -12.78 0.25
CA ARG A 64 -15.46 -13.91 0.39
C ARG A 64 -15.86 -14.90 1.49
N ALA A 65 -16.38 -14.42 2.62
CA ALA A 65 -16.84 -15.28 3.71
C ALA A 65 -17.97 -16.23 3.27
N ARG A 66 -18.78 -15.81 2.28
CA ARG A 66 -19.81 -16.65 1.65
C ARG A 66 -19.24 -17.73 0.74
N GLU A 67 -18.03 -17.57 0.23
CA GLU A 67 -17.38 -18.53 -0.69
C GLU A 67 -16.66 -19.67 0.05
N ALA A 68 -16.70 -19.70 1.40
CA ALA A 68 -16.18 -20.76 2.27
C ALA A 68 -14.74 -21.24 1.95
N ARG A 69 -13.92 -20.41 1.30
CA ARG A 69 -12.51 -20.74 1.05
C ARG A 69 -11.67 -20.33 2.26
N PRO A 70 -11.03 -21.29 2.96
CA PRO A 70 -10.11 -20.94 4.05
C PRO A 70 -8.94 -20.13 3.48
N VAL A 71 -8.67 -18.98 4.09
CA VAL A 71 -7.53 -18.15 3.71
C VAL A 71 -6.27 -18.85 4.18
N ARG A 72 -5.50 -19.40 3.23
CA ARG A 72 -4.20 -20.01 3.51
C ARG A 72 -3.13 -18.92 3.61
N LEU A 73 -3.26 -18.05 4.62
CA LEU A 73 -2.21 -17.08 4.95
C LEU A 73 -1.02 -17.84 5.51
N GLN A 74 0.14 -17.70 4.88
CA GLN A 74 1.38 -18.22 5.46
C GLN A 74 1.63 -17.50 6.79
N PRO A 75 1.77 -18.23 7.91
CA PRO A 75 1.87 -17.63 9.24
C PRO A 75 3.09 -16.70 9.37
N GLY A 76 4.18 -16.98 8.63
CA GLY A 76 5.35 -16.10 8.56
C GLY A 76 5.04 -14.75 7.92
N LEU A 77 4.34 -14.76 6.77
CA LEU A 77 3.97 -13.53 6.06
C LEU A 77 2.98 -12.69 6.87
N LEU A 78 2.00 -13.33 7.52
CA LEU A 78 1.05 -12.66 8.40
C LEU A 78 1.76 -11.97 9.58
N ARG A 79 2.77 -12.62 10.16
CA ARG A 79 3.53 -12.07 11.29
C ARG A 79 4.36 -10.85 10.87
N ILE A 80 5.01 -10.89 9.70
CA ILE A 80 5.81 -9.77 9.18
C ILE A 80 4.92 -8.57 8.90
N TRP A 81 3.91 -8.73 8.05
CA TRP A 81 3.03 -7.62 7.67
C TRP A 81 2.12 -7.16 8.81
N GLY A 82 1.74 -8.07 9.71
CA GLY A 82 1.04 -7.73 10.95
C GLY A 82 1.89 -6.87 11.87
N ALA A 83 3.19 -7.15 12.00
CA ALA A 83 4.12 -6.31 12.74
C ALA A 83 4.33 -4.94 12.07
N CYS A 84 4.51 -4.90 10.74
CA CYS A 84 4.60 -3.63 10.00
C CYS A 84 3.33 -2.78 10.17
N LEU A 85 2.15 -3.40 10.09
CA LEU A 85 0.87 -2.72 10.32
C LEU A 85 0.75 -2.21 11.76
N ALA A 86 1.15 -3.00 12.75
CA ALA A 86 1.15 -2.58 14.15
C ALA A 86 2.07 -1.38 14.37
N ILE A 87 3.28 -1.39 13.80
CA ILE A 87 4.23 -0.26 13.87
C ILE A 87 3.62 0.99 13.21
N ALA A 88 3.01 0.84 12.03
CA ALA A 88 2.35 1.95 11.34
C ALA A 88 1.20 2.53 12.17
N LEU A 89 0.36 1.68 12.78
CA LEU A 89 -0.74 2.11 13.64
C LEU A 89 -0.24 2.81 14.91
N ILE A 90 0.83 2.30 15.53
CA ILE A 90 1.48 2.95 16.67
C ILE A 90 2.04 4.31 16.26
N GLY A 91 2.70 4.41 15.10
CA GLY A 91 3.20 5.68 14.57
C GLY A 91 2.09 6.72 14.38
N VAL A 92 0.96 6.30 13.81
CA VAL A 92 -0.24 7.16 13.67
C VAL A 92 -0.80 7.55 15.04
N LEU A 93 -0.90 6.63 15.98
CA LEU A 93 -1.39 6.92 17.33
C LEU A 93 -0.49 7.92 18.06
N VAL A 94 0.82 7.75 17.96
CA VAL A 94 1.82 8.67 18.53
C VAL A 94 1.68 10.06 17.91
N PHE A 95 1.49 10.16 16.59
CA PHE A 95 1.23 11.45 15.92
C PHE A 95 -0.05 12.12 16.43
N LEU A 96 -1.13 11.34 16.65
CA LEU A 96 -2.40 11.87 17.17
C LEU A 96 -2.28 12.36 18.62
N LEU A 97 -1.49 11.67 19.45
CA LEU A 97 -1.28 12.03 20.85
C LEU A 97 -0.30 13.20 21.02
N PHE A 98 0.67 13.32 20.10
CA PHE A 98 1.71 14.33 20.14
C PHE A 98 1.74 15.07 18.79
N PRO A 99 0.85 16.05 18.58
CA PRO A 99 0.82 16.84 17.33
C PRO A 99 2.07 17.70 17.14
N ALA A 100 2.93 17.80 18.17
CA ALA A 100 4.25 18.40 18.10
C ALA A 100 5.29 17.51 17.38
N LEU A 101 5.00 16.22 17.15
CA LEU A 101 5.85 15.39 16.29
C LEU A 101 5.79 15.92 14.87
N ALA A 102 6.96 16.24 14.33
CA ALA A 102 7.09 16.63 12.94
C ALA A 102 6.61 15.48 12.04
N LEU A 103 5.79 15.83 11.06
CA LEU A 103 5.26 14.93 10.02
C LEU A 103 6.37 14.10 9.34
N GLU A 104 7.56 14.67 9.26
CA GLU A 104 8.82 14.04 8.82
C GLU A 104 9.11 12.72 9.55
N GLN A 105 8.99 12.71 10.89
CA GLN A 105 9.29 11.54 11.70
C GLN A 105 8.31 10.41 11.39
N VAL A 106 7.03 10.73 11.18
CA VAL A 106 6.01 9.74 10.80
C VAL A 106 6.34 9.10 9.45
N THR A 107 6.70 9.91 8.44
CA THR A 107 7.09 9.38 7.13
C THR A 107 8.35 8.52 7.19
N LEU A 108 9.32 8.87 8.05
CA LEU A 108 10.53 8.07 8.27
C LEU A 108 10.21 6.71 8.90
N TRP A 109 9.40 6.68 9.96
CA TRP A 109 8.99 5.42 10.61
C TRP A 109 8.22 4.51 9.65
N LEU A 110 7.33 5.09 8.83
CA LEU A 110 6.60 4.34 7.82
C LEU A 110 7.55 3.78 6.74
N SER A 111 8.44 4.60 6.18
CA SER A 111 9.44 4.13 5.20
C SER A 111 10.35 3.06 5.77
N LEU A 112 10.78 3.19 7.02
CA LEU A 112 11.59 2.18 7.70
C LEU A 112 10.84 0.86 7.86
N SER A 113 9.56 0.93 8.25
CA SER A 113 8.71 -0.25 8.40
C SER A 113 8.50 -0.99 7.06
N LEU A 114 8.37 -0.25 5.96
CA LEU A 114 8.21 -0.80 4.62
C LEU A 114 9.54 -1.38 4.10
N ALA A 115 10.65 -0.66 4.27
CA ALA A 115 11.98 -1.16 3.92
C ALA A 115 12.28 -2.48 4.65
N GLY A 116 12.03 -2.53 5.96
CA GLY A 116 12.19 -3.74 6.77
C GLY A 116 11.28 -4.87 6.34
N GLY A 117 9.99 -4.58 6.10
CA GLY A 117 9.00 -5.57 5.64
C GLY A 117 9.41 -6.22 4.31
N TYR A 118 9.74 -5.40 3.30
CA TYR A 118 10.19 -5.88 2.00
C TYR A 118 11.55 -6.58 2.07
N ALA A 119 12.48 -6.12 2.91
CA ALA A 119 13.78 -6.79 3.08
C ALA A 119 13.61 -8.21 3.66
N VAL A 120 12.82 -8.37 4.71
CA VAL A 120 12.54 -9.68 5.31
C VAL A 120 11.78 -10.57 4.33
N GLN A 121 10.79 -10.02 3.62
CA GLN A 121 10.06 -10.77 2.60
C GLN A 121 10.98 -11.24 1.47
N SER A 122 11.86 -10.36 0.96
CA SER A 122 12.85 -10.67 -0.08
C SER A 122 13.78 -11.81 0.32
N LEU A 123 14.17 -11.90 1.60
CA LEU A 123 14.98 -13.01 2.10
C LEU A 123 14.24 -14.35 2.07
N HIS A 124 12.92 -14.33 2.25
CA HIS A 124 12.09 -15.54 2.30
C HIS A 124 11.63 -16.00 0.91
N THR A 125 11.28 -15.09 0.00
CA THR A 125 10.75 -15.42 -1.33
C THR A 125 11.81 -15.43 -2.43
N ALA A 126 12.97 -14.82 -2.21
CA ALA A 126 14.03 -14.61 -3.20
C ALA A 126 13.55 -13.95 -4.52
N ASN A 127 12.42 -13.24 -4.47
CA ASN A 127 11.83 -12.58 -5.63
C ASN A 127 12.56 -11.26 -5.94
N TRP A 128 12.85 -11.04 -7.22
CA TRP A 128 13.50 -9.81 -7.69
C TRP A 128 12.66 -8.54 -7.46
N ILE A 129 11.33 -8.67 -7.53
CA ILE A 129 10.39 -7.57 -7.28
C ILE A 129 10.45 -7.11 -5.81
N ASP A 130 10.52 -8.06 -4.87
CA ASP A 130 10.60 -7.73 -3.44
C ASP A 130 11.96 -7.10 -3.11
N ARG A 131 13.03 -7.54 -3.77
CA ARG A 131 14.38 -6.95 -3.64
C ARG A 131 14.44 -5.52 -4.15
N SER A 132 13.88 -5.26 -5.34
CA SER A 132 13.87 -3.90 -5.90
C SER A 132 13.02 -2.95 -5.06
N ALA A 133 11.88 -3.43 -4.54
CA ALA A 133 11.05 -2.66 -3.61
C ALA A 133 11.81 -2.35 -2.30
N ALA A 134 12.50 -3.32 -1.70
CA ALA A 134 13.30 -3.10 -0.50
C ALA A 134 14.39 -2.03 -0.72
N LEU A 135 15.14 -2.13 -1.83
CA LEU A 135 16.16 -1.15 -2.19
C LEU A 135 15.55 0.24 -2.47
N GLY A 136 14.41 0.29 -3.15
CA GLY A 136 13.67 1.52 -3.39
C GLY A 136 13.25 2.22 -2.10
N TRP A 137 12.73 1.47 -1.13
CA TRP A 137 12.38 2.01 0.18
C TRP A 137 13.59 2.45 1.01
N CYS A 138 14.72 1.76 0.92
CA CYS A 138 15.98 2.22 1.51
C CYS A 138 16.45 3.55 0.89
N LEU A 139 16.37 3.68 -0.44
CA LEU A 139 16.72 4.91 -1.14
C LEU A 139 15.80 6.06 -0.70
N ILE A 140 14.49 5.82 -0.60
CA ILE A 140 13.54 6.81 -0.11
C ILE A 140 13.85 7.21 1.33
N LEU A 141 14.18 6.25 2.21
CA LEU A 141 14.56 6.56 3.57
C LEU A 141 15.75 7.54 3.62
N VAL A 142 16.78 7.29 2.80
CA VAL A 142 17.93 8.18 2.69
C VAL A 142 17.51 9.57 2.18
N VAL A 143 16.69 9.64 1.13
CA VAL A 143 16.21 10.92 0.60
C VAL A 143 15.39 11.70 1.64
N LEU A 144 14.54 11.02 2.41
CA LEU A 144 13.72 11.66 3.44
C LEU A 144 14.55 12.34 4.55
N LEU A 145 15.78 11.89 4.80
CA LEU A 145 16.67 12.52 5.80
C LEU A 145 17.21 13.90 5.35
N PHE A 146 17.12 14.22 4.06
CA PHE A 146 17.66 15.47 3.49
C PHE A 146 16.57 16.43 3.00
N VAL A 147 15.30 16.06 3.13
CA VAL A 147 14.17 16.78 2.54
C VAL A 147 13.35 17.44 3.64
N ALA A 148 12.81 18.63 3.37
CA ALA A 148 11.98 19.35 4.33
C ALA A 148 10.67 18.59 4.64
N ALA A 149 10.13 18.77 5.85
CA ALA A 149 8.96 18.05 6.34
C ALA A 149 7.75 18.05 5.38
N THR A 150 7.48 19.17 4.70
CA THR A 150 6.38 19.24 3.72
C THR A 150 6.66 18.37 2.49
N GLN A 151 7.88 18.46 1.95
CA GLN A 151 8.29 17.70 0.76
C GLN A 151 8.43 16.19 1.05
N ALA A 152 8.68 15.80 2.31
CA ALA A 152 8.72 14.41 2.73
C ALA A 152 7.44 13.64 2.40
N LEU A 153 6.27 14.28 2.52
CA LEU A 153 4.97 13.71 2.13
C LEU A 153 4.91 13.36 0.63
N LEU A 154 5.41 14.27 -0.21
CA LEU A 154 5.40 14.09 -1.66
C LEU A 154 6.34 12.93 -2.05
N VAL A 155 7.56 12.93 -1.51
CA VAL A 155 8.56 11.87 -1.75
C VAL A 155 8.01 10.52 -1.30
N PHE A 156 7.39 10.47 -0.12
CA PHE A 156 6.77 9.25 0.39
C PHE A 156 5.61 8.76 -0.50
N GLY A 157 4.71 9.65 -0.90
CA GLY A 157 3.58 9.32 -1.79
C GLY A 157 4.02 8.81 -3.16
N LEU A 158 5.04 9.44 -3.75
CA LEU A 158 5.68 8.99 -4.99
C LEU A 158 6.37 7.63 -4.81
N GLY A 159 6.94 7.38 -3.62
CA GLY A 159 7.50 6.09 -3.25
C GLY A 159 6.50 4.95 -3.26
N ILE A 160 5.33 5.16 -2.63
CA ILE A 160 4.24 4.18 -2.68
C ILE A 160 3.86 3.90 -4.13
N LEU A 161 3.76 4.95 -4.96
CA LEU A 161 3.41 4.78 -6.38
C LEU A 161 4.46 3.95 -7.13
N ALA A 162 5.73 4.32 -7.01
CA ALA A 162 6.82 3.72 -7.76
C ALA A 162 7.18 2.29 -7.31
N PHE A 163 7.20 2.04 -5.99
CA PHE A 163 7.73 0.79 -5.43
C PHE A 163 6.66 -0.18 -4.92
N CYS A 164 5.41 0.26 -4.76
CA CYS A 164 4.31 -0.62 -4.37
C CYS A 164 3.25 -0.75 -5.47
N VAL A 165 2.71 0.37 -5.97
CA VAL A 165 1.59 0.35 -6.92
C VAL A 165 2.03 -0.09 -8.31
N LEU A 166 3.11 0.50 -8.83
CA LEU A 166 3.59 0.21 -10.19
C LEU A 166 3.98 -1.26 -10.39
N PRO A 167 4.81 -1.90 -9.55
CA PRO A 167 5.14 -3.31 -9.74
C PRO A 167 3.91 -4.22 -9.61
N LEU A 168 2.99 -3.91 -8.69
CA LEU A 168 1.74 -4.66 -8.55
C LEU A 168 0.86 -4.52 -9.80
N ALA A 169 0.70 -3.31 -10.33
CA ALA A 169 -0.06 -3.06 -11.55
C ALA A 169 0.56 -3.80 -12.74
N MET A 170 1.89 -3.77 -12.86
CA MET A 170 2.62 -4.41 -13.95
C MET A 170 2.44 -5.94 -13.94
N THR A 171 2.53 -6.58 -12.76
CA THR A 171 2.24 -8.03 -12.64
C THR A 171 0.79 -8.37 -12.98
N MET A 172 -0.17 -7.54 -12.60
CA MET A 172 -1.57 -7.76 -12.98
C MET A 172 -1.82 -7.61 -14.49
N VAL A 173 -1.13 -6.67 -15.15
CA VAL A 173 -1.24 -6.47 -16.60
C VAL A 173 -0.60 -7.63 -17.35
N LEU A 174 0.59 -8.11 -16.92
CA LEU A 174 1.21 -9.30 -17.52
C LEU A 174 0.29 -10.51 -17.44
N ASP A 175 -0.24 -10.83 -16.25
CA ASP A 175 -1.13 -11.97 -16.06
C ASP A 175 -2.41 -11.85 -16.93
N TRP A 176 -2.92 -10.62 -17.12
CA TRP A 176 -4.09 -10.38 -17.96
C TRP A 176 -3.77 -10.57 -19.46
N MET A 177 -2.59 -10.16 -19.90
CA MET A 177 -2.12 -10.38 -21.26
C MET A 177 -1.95 -11.87 -21.56
N GLU A 178 -1.28 -12.62 -20.69
CA GLU A 178 -1.09 -14.07 -20.84
C GLU A 178 -2.44 -14.81 -20.89
N ALA A 179 -3.38 -14.44 -20.01
CA ALA A 179 -4.73 -15.01 -20.02
C ALA A 179 -5.49 -14.71 -21.33
N ARG A 180 -5.26 -13.55 -21.93
CA ARG A 180 -5.88 -13.16 -23.20
C ARG A 180 -5.34 -13.96 -24.38
N GLU A 181 -4.04 -14.25 -24.39
CA GLU A 181 -3.39 -15.06 -25.42
C GLU A 181 -3.77 -16.55 -25.34
N ALA A 182 -4.12 -17.06 -24.16
CA ALA A 182 -4.54 -18.46 -23.98
C ALA A 182 -5.97 -18.77 -24.43
N LEU A 183 -6.85 -17.75 -24.54
CA LEU A 183 -8.26 -17.91 -24.95
C LEU A 183 -8.47 -18.57 -26.33
N PRO A 184 -7.76 -18.18 -27.41
CA PRO A 184 -7.94 -18.81 -28.73
C PRO A 184 -7.52 -20.29 -28.78
N ALA A 185 -6.63 -20.75 -27.89
CA ALA A 185 -6.17 -22.14 -27.86
C ALA A 185 -7.18 -23.13 -27.25
N LEU A 186 -8.20 -22.63 -26.52
CA LEU A 186 -9.23 -23.43 -25.85
C LEU A 186 -10.54 -23.54 -26.66
N GLN A 187 -10.61 -22.87 -27.82
CA GLN A 187 -11.78 -22.88 -28.70
C GLN A 187 -11.65 -23.89 -29.87
N VAL A 188 -10.60 -24.72 -29.86
CA VAL A 188 -10.36 -25.84 -30.79
C VAL A 188 -10.58 -27.15 -30.04
#